data_AF-A0A1Y3NGT1-F1
#
_entry.id   AF-A0A1Y3NGT1-F1
#
_cell.length_a   1.000
_cell.length_b   1.000
_cell.length_c   1.000
_cell.angle_alpha   90.00
_cell.angle_beta   90.00
_cell.angle_gamma   90.00
#
_symmetry.space_group_name_H-M   'P 1'
#
loop_
_entity.id
_entity.type
_entity.pdbx_description
1 polymer ?
#
loop_
_entity_poly.entity_id
_entity_poly.type
_entity_poly.pdbx_seq_one_letter_code
_entity_poly.pdbx_strand_id
1 'polypeptide(L)'
;MSEGKITLTIRLIKSFEYRTFKNVILHDVDPTTMTCAQLKENVLQKIHTVSGYKPYLNVKFDTLKLYFKHFGAKTSNLIVNLDHDDWFLEDSKTLAESGVENETEISFFNRADYDKFKANPEVKCKC
;
A
#
# COMPACT_ATOMS: atom_id res chain seq x y z
N MET A 1 2.79 10.54 -28.10
CA MET A 1 3.09 11.05 -26.75
C MET A 1 2.48 10.08 -25.75
N SER A 2 3.18 9.02 -25.42
CA SER A 2 2.72 8.01 -24.45
C SER A 2 3.94 7.51 -23.69
N GLU A 3 4.52 8.39 -22.87
CA GLU A 3 5.63 8.07 -21.99
C GLU A 3 5.28 8.64 -20.61
N GLY A 4 4.94 7.77 -19.67
CA GLY A 4 4.44 8.17 -18.35
C GLY A 4 3.71 7.06 -17.59
N LYS A 5 3.40 5.94 -18.23
CA LYS A 5 2.82 4.78 -17.57
C LYS A 5 3.86 4.03 -16.74
N ILE A 6 3.53 3.74 -15.49
CA ILE A 6 4.41 3.06 -14.53
C ILE A 6 3.78 1.75 -14.04
N THR A 7 4.61 0.87 -13.49
CA THR A 7 4.15 -0.31 -12.76
C THR A 7 4.25 -0.06 -11.26
N LEU A 8 3.16 -0.33 -10.54
CA LEU A 8 3.07 -0.17 -9.10
C LEU A 8 2.80 -1.49 -8.41
N THR A 9 3.45 -1.67 -7.25
CA THR A 9 3.20 -2.80 -6.37
C THR A 9 2.47 -2.31 -5.12
N ILE A 10 1.23 -2.75 -4.96
CA ILE A 10 0.40 -2.44 -3.79
C ILE A 10 0.43 -3.63 -2.83
N ARG A 11 0.96 -3.43 -1.63
CA ARG A 11 1.05 -4.42 -0.56
C ARG A 11 -0.21 -4.34 0.29
N LEU A 12 -1.15 -5.26 0.06
CA LEU A 12 -2.35 -5.38 0.89
C LEU A 12 -1.99 -6.01 2.22
N ILE A 13 -1.91 -5.22 3.29
CA ILE A 13 -1.62 -5.75 4.62
C ILE A 13 -2.93 -6.19 5.26
N LYS A 14 -3.03 -7.49 5.53
CA LYS A 14 -4.18 -8.06 6.24
C LYS A 14 -4.01 -7.99 7.75
N SER A 15 -2.79 -8.16 8.25
CA SER A 15 -2.51 -8.13 9.67
C SER A 15 -1.06 -7.75 9.93
N PHE A 16 -0.86 -6.73 10.76
CA PHE A 16 0.45 -6.33 11.26
C PHE A 16 1.01 -7.33 12.27
N GLU A 17 0.18 -7.76 13.23
CA GLU A 17 0.58 -8.72 14.30
C GLU A 17 1.11 -10.05 13.73
N TYR A 18 0.45 -10.59 12.69
CA TYR A 18 0.85 -11.84 12.04
C TYR A 18 1.71 -11.64 10.79
N ARG A 19 2.03 -10.39 10.45
CA ARG A 19 2.88 -10.05 9.30
C ARG A 19 2.36 -10.62 7.97
N THR A 20 1.04 -10.64 7.80
CA THR A 20 0.41 -11.20 6.60
C THR A 20 0.04 -10.10 5.62
N PHE A 21 0.58 -10.18 4.40
CA PHE A 21 0.24 -9.29 3.30
C PHE A 21 0.21 -10.05 1.97
N LYS A 22 -0.37 -9.43 0.94
CA LYS A 22 -0.34 -9.91 -0.44
C LYS A 22 -0.14 -8.76 -1.41
N ASN A 23 0.66 -8.98 -2.44
CA ASN A 23 0.94 -7.96 -3.43
C ASN A 23 -0.12 -7.97 -4.54
N VAL A 24 -0.57 -6.78 -4.92
CA VAL A 24 -1.36 -6.49 -6.11
C VAL A 24 -0.47 -5.67 -7.03
N ILE A 25 -0.22 -6.19 -8.23
CA ILE A 25 0.52 -5.44 -9.25
C ILE A 25 -0.48 -4.72 -10.15
N LEU A 26 -0.24 -3.43 -10.36
CA LEU A 26 -0.98 -2.59 -11.29
C LEU A 26 -0.03 -2.12 -12.39
N HIS A 27 -0.42 -2.40 -13.63
CA HIS A 27 0.30 -1.96 -14.82
C HIS A 27 -0.43 -0.77 -15.45
N ASP A 28 0.27 -0.07 -16.34
CA ASP A 28 -0.31 1.01 -17.14
C ASP A 28 -0.89 2.18 -16.30
N VAL A 29 -0.36 2.42 -15.09
CA VAL A 29 -0.83 3.50 -14.22
C VAL A 29 -0.18 4.81 -14.65
N ASP A 30 -0.98 5.84 -14.89
CA ASP A 30 -0.47 7.20 -15.12
C ASP A 30 -0.45 7.97 -13.79
N PRO A 31 0.74 8.28 -13.25
CA PRO A 31 0.84 8.91 -11.93
C PRO A 31 0.44 10.38 -11.93
N THR A 32 0.42 11.04 -13.10
CA THR A 32 0.09 12.47 -13.22
C THR A 32 -1.41 12.73 -13.23
N THR A 33 -2.20 11.74 -13.63
CA THR A 33 -3.66 11.86 -13.76
C THR A 33 -4.41 11.06 -12.71
N MET A 34 -3.90 9.92 -12.28
CA MET A 34 -4.55 9.09 -11.26
C MET A 34 -4.37 9.69 -9.88
N THR A 35 -5.46 9.82 -9.13
CA THR A 35 -5.44 10.23 -7.71
C THR A 35 -5.26 9.05 -6.78
N CYS A 36 -4.81 9.31 -5.55
CA CYS A 36 -4.70 8.27 -4.53
C CYS A 36 -6.08 7.67 -4.17
N ALA A 37 -7.16 8.46 -4.21
CA ALA A 37 -8.53 7.95 -4.06
C ALA A 37 -8.89 6.92 -5.14
N GLN A 38 -8.64 7.25 -6.41
CA GLN A 38 -8.89 6.36 -7.54
C GLN A 38 -8.04 5.08 -7.45
N LEU A 39 -6.79 5.19 -6.99
CA LEU A 39 -5.95 4.03 -6.74
C LEU A 39 -6.57 3.09 -5.71
N LYS A 40 -7.10 3.60 -4.59
CA LYS A 40 -7.80 2.78 -3.58
C LYS A 40 -8.99 2.05 -4.19
N GLU A 41 -9.85 2.76 -4.91
CA GLU A 41 -11.03 2.19 -5.55
C GLU A 41 -10.65 1.07 -6.53
N ASN A 42 -9.66 1.31 -7.40
CA ASN A 42 -9.17 0.32 -8.35
C ASN A 42 -8.68 -0.95 -7.66
N VAL A 43 -7.93 -0.80 -6.55
CA VAL A 43 -7.43 -1.93 -5.77
C VAL A 43 -8.58 -2.69 -5.09
N LEU A 44 -9.55 -1.97 -4.50
CA LEU A 44 -10.74 -2.57 -3.89
C LEU A 44 -11.55 -3.36 -4.92
N GLN A 45 -11.82 -2.79 -6.10
CA GLN A 45 -12.50 -3.49 -7.18
C GLN A 45 -11.75 -4.77 -7.61
N LYS A 46 -10.42 -4.72 -7.67
CA LYS A 46 -9.59 -5.88 -8.00
C LYS A 46 -9.64 -6.97 -6.93
N ILE A 47 -9.72 -6.60 -5.64
CA ILE A 47 -9.93 -7.54 -4.53
C ILE A 47 -11.27 -8.27 -4.68
N HIS A 48 -12.34 -7.56 -5.03
CA HIS A 48 -13.67 -8.14 -5.22
C HIS A 48 -13.77 -9.02 -6.47
N THR A 49 -13.02 -8.68 -7.53
CA THR A 49 -13.12 -9.36 -8.83
C THR A 49 -12.25 -10.63 -8.90
N VAL A 50 -11.04 -10.59 -8.33
CA VAL A 50 -10.06 -11.67 -8.50
C VAL A 50 -10.15 -12.66 -7.33
N SER A 51 -10.50 -13.92 -7.64
CA SER A 51 -10.69 -15.00 -6.65
C SER A 51 -9.50 -15.24 -5.71
N GLY A 52 -8.28 -14.89 -6.14
CA GLY A 52 -7.07 -14.96 -5.33
C GLY A 52 -7.05 -14.03 -4.12
N TYR A 53 -7.94 -13.03 -4.02
CA TYR A 53 -8.02 -12.10 -2.88
C TYR A 53 -9.21 -12.36 -1.97
N LYS A 54 -9.90 -13.51 -2.10
CA LYS A 54 -10.99 -13.94 -1.19
C LYS A 54 -10.67 -13.73 0.31
N PRO A 55 -9.46 -14.03 0.83
CA PRO A 55 -9.14 -13.82 2.25
C PRO A 55 -9.10 -12.35 2.70
N TYR A 56 -9.16 -11.41 1.76
CA TYR A 56 -9.05 -9.96 1.96
C TYR A 56 -10.40 -9.24 1.83
N LEU A 57 -11.48 -9.92 1.40
CA LEU A 57 -12.80 -9.30 1.18
C LEU A 57 -13.42 -8.68 2.44
N ASN A 58 -13.15 -9.27 3.61
CA ASN A 58 -13.67 -8.80 4.90
C ASN A 58 -12.67 -7.90 5.65
N VAL A 59 -11.55 -7.55 5.01
CA VAL A 59 -10.54 -6.67 5.61
C VAL A 59 -10.86 -5.24 5.21
N LYS A 60 -10.86 -4.33 6.18
CA LYS A 60 -11.06 -2.90 5.92
C LYS A 60 -9.76 -2.30 5.41
N PHE A 61 -9.79 -1.63 4.27
CA PHE A 61 -8.66 -0.85 3.76
C PHE A 61 -9.08 0.61 3.62
N ASP A 62 -8.33 1.50 4.26
CA ASP A 62 -8.62 2.94 4.24
C ASP A 62 -7.39 3.81 4.04
N THR A 63 -6.19 3.29 4.30
CA THR A 63 -4.96 4.10 4.35
C THR A 63 -3.89 3.55 3.43
N LEU A 64 -3.35 4.43 2.59
CA LEU A 64 -2.19 4.18 1.75
C LEU A 64 -0.96 4.83 2.38
N LYS A 65 0.16 4.11 2.37
CA LYS A 65 1.46 4.62 2.84
C LYS A 65 2.57 4.13 1.91
N LEU A 66 3.53 5.00 1.57
CA LEU A 66 4.72 4.55 0.85
C LEU A 66 5.49 3.55 1.73
N TYR A 67 5.82 2.40 1.17
CA TYR A 67 6.67 1.41 1.83
C TYR A 67 8.13 1.62 1.42
N PHE A 68 8.37 1.67 0.11
CA PHE A 68 9.70 1.82 -0.47
C PHE A 68 9.62 2.70 -1.72
N LYS A 69 10.60 3.60 -1.86
CA LYS A 69 10.88 4.38 -3.06
C LYS A 69 12.26 3.99 -3.57
N HIS A 70 12.42 3.84 -4.89
CA HIS A 70 13.73 3.58 -5.49
C HIS A 70 14.74 4.66 -5.03
N PHE A 71 15.93 4.25 -4.55
CA PHE A 71 16.94 5.07 -3.83
C PHE A 71 16.66 5.43 -2.34
N GLY A 72 15.56 4.95 -1.75
CA GLY A 72 15.30 5.08 -0.32
C GLY A 72 16.08 4.08 0.55
N ALA A 73 16.29 4.42 1.83
CA ALA A 73 16.84 3.49 2.81
C ALA A 73 15.95 2.25 2.96
N LYS A 74 16.57 1.07 3.10
CA LYS A 74 15.84 -0.18 3.39
C LYS A 74 15.15 -0.05 4.75
N THR A 75 13.85 -0.29 4.79
CA THR A 75 13.07 -0.26 6.04
C THR A 75 13.49 -1.40 6.95
N SER A 76 13.61 -1.11 8.25
CA SER A 76 13.97 -2.12 9.25
C SER A 76 12.83 -3.13 9.48
N ASN A 77 11.59 -2.70 9.29
CA ASN A 77 10.39 -3.51 9.46
C ASN A 77 9.89 -4.08 8.12
N LEU A 78 9.65 -5.39 8.10
CA LEU A 78 9.29 -6.17 6.90
C LEU A 78 7.85 -5.98 6.44
N ILE A 79 6.98 -5.37 7.27
CA ILE A 79 5.54 -5.30 7.00
C ILE A 79 5.07 -3.90 6.65
N VAL A 80 5.56 -2.90 7.38
CA VAL A 80 5.25 -1.51 7.12
C VAL A 80 6.44 -0.65 7.50
N ASN A 81 6.66 0.41 6.74
CA ASN A 81 7.65 1.41 7.09
C ASN A 81 7.19 2.14 8.36
N LEU A 82 7.92 2.00 9.47
CA LEU A 82 7.69 2.77 10.71
C LEU A 82 8.68 3.94 10.86
N ASP A 83 9.73 3.95 10.05
CA ASP A 83 10.83 4.92 10.13
C ASP A 83 10.42 6.30 9.57
N HIS A 84 9.44 6.31 8.66
CA HIS A 84 8.87 7.52 8.07
C HIS A 84 7.36 7.59 8.31
N ASP A 85 6.93 8.35 9.32
CA ASP A 85 5.51 8.58 9.59
C ASP A 85 4.84 9.51 8.57
N ASP A 86 5.59 10.37 7.88
CA ASP A 86 5.01 11.39 7.00
C ASP A 86 4.69 10.89 5.59
N TRP A 87 4.88 9.59 5.34
CA TRP A 87 4.73 8.95 4.02
C TRP A 87 3.30 8.46 3.73
N PHE A 88 2.30 9.04 4.40
CA PHE A 88 0.90 8.78 4.08
C PHE A 88 0.50 9.48 2.78
N LEU A 89 -0.25 8.77 1.93
CA LEU A 89 -0.76 9.34 0.69
C LEU A 89 -2.10 10.01 0.96
N GLU A 90 -2.27 11.21 0.41
CA GLU A 90 -3.50 11.99 0.53
C GLU A 90 -4.42 11.73 -0.66
N ASP A 91 -5.70 11.50 -0.38
CA ASP A 91 -6.68 11.06 -1.39
C ASP A 91 -6.93 12.09 -2.50
N SER A 92 -6.78 13.37 -2.19
CA SER A 92 -6.93 14.49 -3.13
C SER A 92 -5.73 14.65 -4.07
N LYS A 93 -4.55 14.15 -3.70
CA LYS A 93 -3.32 14.30 -4.48
C LYS A 93 -3.24 13.23 -5.57
N THR A 94 -2.63 13.61 -6.68
CA THR A 94 -2.17 12.66 -7.70
C THR A 94 -1.06 11.77 -7.15
N LEU A 95 -0.83 10.63 -7.79
CA LEU A 95 0.26 9.73 -7.40
C LEU A 95 1.61 10.44 -7.54
N ALA A 96 1.81 11.24 -8.60
CA ALA A 96 3.01 12.02 -8.83
C ALA A 96 3.25 13.05 -7.72
N GLU A 97 2.24 13.81 -7.31
CA GLU A 97 2.31 14.77 -6.18
C GLU A 97 2.59 14.07 -4.84
N SER A 98 2.18 12.80 -4.72
CA SER A 98 2.45 11.96 -3.56
C SER A 98 3.83 11.28 -3.61
N GLY A 99 4.66 11.62 -4.61
CA GLY A 99 6.02 11.11 -4.76
C GLY A 99 6.10 9.65 -5.25
N VAL A 100 5.02 9.13 -5.81
CA VAL A 100 4.95 7.78 -6.40
C VAL A 100 5.61 7.80 -7.78
N GLU A 101 6.62 6.94 -7.94
CA GLU A 101 7.39 6.75 -9.16
C GLU A 101 7.38 5.28 -9.59
N ASN A 102 8.01 4.96 -10.72
CA ASN A 102 8.11 3.58 -11.19
C ASN A 102 8.75 2.66 -10.13
N GLU A 103 8.20 1.45 -9.98
CA GLU A 103 8.61 0.45 -8.98
C GLU A 103 8.44 0.87 -7.52
N THR A 104 7.66 1.91 -7.24
CA THR A 104 7.28 2.25 -5.87
C THR A 104 6.42 1.14 -5.27
N GLU A 105 6.71 0.78 -4.03
CA GLU A 105 5.87 -0.10 -3.23
C GLU A 105 5.00 0.73 -2.28
N ILE A 106 3.69 0.51 -2.33
CA ILE A 106 2.71 1.21 -1.49
C ILE A 106 2.01 0.19 -0.61
N SER A 107 2.00 0.39 0.70
CA SER A 107 1.20 -0.41 1.62
C SER A 107 -0.22 0.12 1.71
N PHE A 108 -1.20 -0.78 1.58
CA PHE A 108 -2.63 -0.49 1.76
C PHE A 108 -3.20 -1.30 2.93
N PHE A 109 -3.76 -0.62 3.91
CA PHE A 109 -4.14 -1.21 5.20
C PHE A 109 -5.23 -0.43 5.94
N ASN A 110 -5.62 -0.95 7.10
CA ASN A 110 -6.50 -0.27 8.04
C ASN A 110 -5.71 0.65 8.98
N ARG A 111 -6.08 1.95 9.06
CA ARG A 111 -5.40 2.93 9.92
C ARG A 111 -5.39 2.55 11.39
N ALA A 112 -6.53 2.10 11.91
CA ALA A 112 -6.68 1.79 13.33
C ALA A 112 -5.80 0.60 13.73
N ASP A 113 -5.70 -0.43 12.88
CA ASP A 113 -4.80 -1.56 13.11
C ASP A 113 -3.32 -1.14 13.07
N TYR A 114 -2.96 -0.21 12.18
CA TYR A 114 -1.61 0.37 12.13
C TYR A 114 -1.29 1.13 13.42
N ASP A 115 -2.17 2.04 13.85
CA ASP A 115 -1.95 2.85 15.05
C ASP A 115 -1.83 1.97 16.30
N LYS A 116 -2.64 0.90 16.39
CA LYS A 116 -2.55 -0.11 17.46
C LYS A 116 -1.20 -0.86 17.43
N PHE A 117 -0.77 -1.31 16.25
CA PHE A 117 0.52 -1.99 16.10
C PHE A 117 1.70 -1.07 16.39
N LYS A 118 1.61 0.21 16.02
CA LYS A 118 2.64 1.21 16.31
C LYS A 118 2.77 1.46 17.82
N ALA A 119 1.66 1.50 18.54
CA ALA A 119 1.66 1.67 20.00
C ALA A 119 2.24 0.44 20.73
N ASN A 120 2.07 -0.75 20.18
CA ASN A 120 2.64 -1.99 20.71
C ASN A 120 3.11 -2.91 19.57
N PRO A 121 4.37 -2.76 19.10
CA PRO A 121 4.89 -3.51 17.96
C PRO A 121 5.29 -4.95 18.37
N GLU A 122 4.33 -5.70 18.87
CA GLU A 122 4.49 -7.12 19.17
C GLU A 122 4.14 -7.96 17.94
N VAL A 123 5.12 -8.75 17.49
CA VAL A 123 4.94 -9.70 16.40
C VAL A 123 4.60 -11.06 17.00
N LYS A 124 3.46 -11.62 16.60
CA LYS A 124 3.08 -12.97 17.00
C LYS A 124 3.68 -13.98 16.02
N CYS A 125 4.44 -14.95 16.52
CA CYS A 125 4.76 -16.14 15.75
C CYS A 125 3.50 -17.01 15.62
N LYS A 126 3.22 -17.50 14.41
CA LYS A 126 2.29 -18.62 14.26
C LYS A 126 3.01 -19.87 14.76
N CYS A 127 2.61 -20.36 15.94
CA CYS A 127 2.86 -21.73 16.35
C CYS A 127 1.98 -22.70 15.55
#